data_AF-A0A816QBY2-F1
#
_entry.id   AF-A0A816QBY2-F1
#
_cell.length_a   1.000
_cell.length_b   1.000
_cell.length_c   1.000
_cell.angle_alpha   90.00
_cell.angle_beta   90.00
_cell.angle_gamma   90.00
#
_symmetry.space_group_name_H-M   'P 1'
#
loop_
_entity.id
_entity.type
_entity.pdbx_description
1 polymer ?
#
loop_
_entity_poly.entity_id
_entity_poly.type
_entity_poly.pdbx_seq_one_letter_code
_entity_poly.pdbx_strand_id
1 'polypeptide(L)'
;MNSPWYIGDPSPSKDESLVYAHGTIMVISWMLLASTGILFARYGRHLRISGRRKLLGDTIWFQLHRFILCMVTVATLLGFFLILIKEKGQWVSVAKDGGHIFAHSVLGAIIVCCALLQAWLALFRCNTDSSFRQIFNWLHRSMGYLAFFLSIPTIFLIVTESKVLPMQQDGLIAILSLWSAWIVIVVILFEIVEYRDRLNSKMGIYRVAQNELMDQTTSLRRKMDHNDGANIRSLNEVKLFLFLLHIIVAISLTIPLVVIIWRQN
;
A
#
# COMPACT_ATOMS: atom_id res chain seq x y z
N MET A 1 -27.71 45.56 -10.02
CA MET A 1 -27.93 45.68 -8.55
C MET A 1 -27.64 44.32 -7.95
N ASN A 2 -26.48 44.18 -7.29
CA ASN A 2 -26.09 42.95 -6.61
C ASN A 2 -26.64 43.01 -5.18
N SER A 3 -27.34 41.96 -4.75
CA SER A 3 -27.90 41.84 -3.40
C SER A 3 -26.77 41.79 -2.35
N PRO A 4 -26.86 42.57 -1.26
CA PRO A 4 -25.78 42.71 -0.26
C PRO A 4 -25.60 41.50 0.68
N TRP A 5 -26.29 40.39 0.42
CA TRP A 5 -26.28 39.17 1.25
C TRP A 5 -25.78 37.93 0.51
N TYR A 6 -25.41 38.03 -0.77
CA TYR A 6 -24.79 36.92 -1.48
C TYR A 6 -23.29 36.86 -1.17
N ILE A 7 -22.96 36.25 -0.03
CA ILE A 7 -21.63 35.75 0.24
C ILE A 7 -21.48 34.54 -0.68
N GLY A 8 -20.74 34.69 -1.78
CA GLY A 8 -20.48 33.56 -2.68
C GLY A 8 -19.95 32.39 -1.87
N ASP A 9 -20.44 31.18 -2.18
CA ASP A 9 -19.93 29.96 -1.56
C ASP A 9 -18.40 30.00 -1.53
N PRO A 10 -17.75 29.63 -0.41
CA PRO A 10 -16.29 29.57 -0.32
C PRO A 10 -15.84 28.30 -1.07
N SER A 11 -16.05 28.28 -2.39
CA SER A 11 -15.35 27.35 -3.25
C SER A 11 -13.88 27.76 -3.23
N PRO A 12 -12.93 26.82 -3.09
CA PRO A 12 -11.53 27.17 -3.15
C PRO A 12 -11.28 27.90 -4.46
N SER A 13 -10.33 28.84 -4.47
CA SER A 13 -9.87 29.37 -5.76
C SER A 13 -9.52 28.17 -6.66
N LYS A 14 -9.77 28.27 -7.98
CA LYS A 14 -9.45 27.17 -8.91
C LYS A 14 -8.00 26.70 -8.76
N ASP A 15 -7.13 27.60 -8.30
CA ASP A 15 -5.73 27.40 -8.00
C ASP A 15 -5.51 26.48 -6.78
N GLU A 16 -6.17 26.69 -5.64
CA GLU A 16 -6.01 25.83 -4.46
C GLU A 16 -6.64 24.45 -4.63
N SER A 17 -7.69 24.36 -5.46
CA SER A 17 -8.35 23.09 -5.77
C SER A 17 -7.39 22.05 -6.36
N LEU A 18 -6.39 22.47 -7.13
CA LEU A 18 -5.37 21.57 -7.69
C LEU A 18 -4.45 20.98 -6.61
N VAL A 19 -4.14 21.76 -5.57
CA VAL A 19 -3.33 21.32 -4.42
C VAL A 19 -4.09 20.27 -3.61
N TYR A 20 -5.37 20.52 -3.34
CA TYR A 20 -6.22 19.57 -2.61
C TYR A 20 -6.50 18.30 -3.42
N ALA A 21 -6.67 18.41 -4.73
CA ALA A 21 -6.78 17.27 -5.63
C ALA A 21 -5.49 16.43 -5.67
N HIS A 22 -4.32 17.08 -5.76
CA HIS A 22 -3.02 16.41 -5.63
C HIS A 22 -2.94 15.63 -4.31
N GLY A 23 -3.19 16.30 -3.18
CA GLY A 23 -3.13 15.68 -1.85
C GLY A 23 -4.10 14.50 -1.72
N THR A 24 -5.33 14.65 -2.23
CA THR A 24 -6.37 13.61 -2.23
C THR A 24 -5.92 12.37 -3.00
N ILE A 25 -5.42 12.56 -4.22
CA ILE A 25 -4.97 11.45 -5.08
C ILE A 25 -3.77 10.75 -4.45
N MET A 26 -2.83 11.50 -3.89
CA MET A 26 -1.65 10.93 -3.21
C MET A 26 -2.04 10.13 -1.96
N VAL A 27 -2.93 10.66 -1.13
CA VAL A 27 -3.45 9.95 0.05
C VAL A 27 -4.14 8.66 -0.36
N ILE A 28 -5.06 8.68 -1.32
CA ILE A 28 -5.75 7.45 -1.79
C ILE A 28 -4.76 6.45 -2.40
N SER A 29 -3.83 6.94 -3.21
CA SER A 29 -2.80 6.12 -3.86
C SER A 29 -1.94 5.39 -2.84
N TRP A 30 -1.41 6.09 -1.84
CA TRP A 30 -0.41 5.54 -0.92
C TRP A 30 -1.01 4.90 0.33
N MET A 31 -2.05 5.52 0.93
CA MET A 31 -2.64 5.02 2.17
C MET A 31 -3.62 3.86 1.98
N LEU A 32 -4.25 3.76 0.80
CA LEU A 32 -5.22 2.73 0.50
C LEU A 32 -4.69 1.75 -0.54
N LEU A 33 -4.37 2.22 -1.76
CA LEU A 33 -4.04 1.32 -2.86
C LEU A 33 -2.66 0.66 -2.68
N ALA A 34 -1.62 1.43 -2.37
CA ALA A 34 -0.26 0.92 -2.23
C ALA A 34 -0.12 -0.01 -1.02
N SER A 35 -0.64 0.37 0.14
CA SER A 35 -0.63 -0.48 1.34
C SER A 35 -1.34 -1.81 1.08
N THR A 36 -2.55 -1.76 0.48
CA THR A 36 -3.33 -2.95 0.16
C THR A 36 -2.59 -3.82 -0.84
N GLY A 37 -2.07 -3.24 -1.92
CA GLY A 37 -1.39 -3.98 -2.98
C GLY A 37 -0.07 -4.61 -2.54
N ILE A 38 0.68 -3.98 -1.63
CA ILE A 38 1.92 -4.53 -1.04
C ILE A 38 1.59 -5.68 -0.07
N LEU A 39 0.63 -5.49 0.84
CA LEU A 39 0.18 -6.55 1.75
C LEU A 39 -0.38 -7.74 0.98
N PHE A 40 -1.12 -7.49 -0.10
CA PHE A 40 -1.66 -8.53 -0.96
C PHE A 40 -0.56 -9.29 -1.72
N ALA A 41 0.49 -8.62 -2.20
CA ALA A 41 1.63 -9.29 -2.84
C ALA A 41 2.33 -10.25 -1.88
N ARG A 42 2.45 -9.87 -0.60
CA ARG A 42 3.20 -10.61 0.41
C ARG A 42 2.41 -11.75 1.03
N TYR A 43 1.16 -11.50 1.41
CA TYR A 43 0.33 -12.45 2.17
C TYR A 43 -0.81 -13.06 1.34
N GLY A 44 -1.15 -12.44 0.20
CA GLY A 44 -2.24 -12.86 -0.67
C GLY A 44 -1.97 -14.13 -1.46
N ARG A 45 -0.71 -14.55 -1.59
CA ARG A 45 -0.30 -15.74 -2.35
C ARG A 45 -0.92 -17.04 -1.83
N HIS A 46 -1.21 -17.11 -0.54
CA HIS A 46 -1.76 -18.28 0.14
C HIS A 46 -3.27 -18.17 0.41
N LEU A 47 -3.89 -17.02 0.10
CA LEU A 47 -5.33 -16.86 0.25
C LEU A 47 -6.07 -17.81 -0.69
N ARG A 48 -7.24 -18.27 -0.27
CA ARG A 48 -8.10 -19.23 -0.99
C ARG A 48 -8.44 -18.81 -2.43
N ILE A 49 -8.35 -17.51 -2.72
CA ILE A 49 -8.54 -16.88 -4.04
C ILE A 49 -7.39 -17.22 -5.01
N SER A 50 -6.22 -17.58 -4.48
CA SER A 50 -4.99 -17.93 -5.19
C SER A 50 -4.94 -19.39 -5.69
N GLY A 51 -6.08 -20.10 -5.69
CA GLY A 51 -6.17 -21.48 -6.20
C GLY A 51 -5.68 -21.61 -7.65
N ARG A 52 -5.57 -22.85 -8.17
CA ARG A 52 -5.01 -23.23 -9.51
C ARG A 52 -5.59 -22.48 -10.73
N ARG A 53 -6.53 -21.56 -10.54
CA ARG A 53 -7.09 -20.72 -11.59
C ARG A 53 -6.06 -19.67 -11.99
N LYS A 54 -5.67 -19.72 -13.25
CA LYS A 54 -4.89 -18.67 -13.91
C LYS A 54 -5.86 -17.69 -14.56
N LEU A 55 -5.57 -16.41 -14.46
CA LEU A 55 -6.24 -15.34 -15.19
C LEU A 55 -5.19 -14.70 -16.09
N LEU A 56 -5.44 -14.64 -17.40
CA LEU A 56 -4.50 -14.12 -18.40
C LEU A 56 -3.10 -14.78 -18.31
N GLY A 57 -3.05 -16.10 -18.14
CA GLY A 57 -1.81 -16.89 -18.13
C GLY A 57 -1.04 -16.90 -16.80
N ASP A 58 -1.35 -16.01 -15.86
CA ASP A 58 -0.71 -15.90 -14.54
C ASP A 58 -1.69 -16.18 -13.40
N THR A 59 -1.18 -16.39 -12.19
CA THR A 59 -2.01 -16.60 -10.98
C THR A 59 -2.83 -15.36 -10.62
N ILE A 60 -4.09 -15.53 -10.17
CA ILE A 60 -5.01 -14.42 -9.84
C ILE A 60 -4.38 -13.40 -8.89
N TRP A 61 -3.66 -13.84 -7.86
CA TRP A 61 -3.04 -12.93 -6.90
C TRP A 61 -2.03 -11.98 -7.58
N PHE A 62 -1.30 -12.48 -8.58
CA PHE A 62 -0.31 -11.69 -9.32
C PHE A 62 -1.00 -10.65 -10.20
N GLN A 63 -2.12 -11.00 -10.83
CA GLN A 63 -2.90 -10.06 -11.64
C GLN A 63 -3.51 -8.94 -10.81
N LEU A 64 -4.08 -9.28 -9.65
CA LEU A 64 -4.63 -8.28 -8.73
C LEU A 64 -3.55 -7.36 -8.17
N HIS A 65 -2.39 -7.91 -7.75
CA HIS A 65 -1.24 -7.10 -7.35
C HIS A 65 -0.81 -6.14 -8.47
N ARG A 66 -0.65 -6.65 -9.69
CA ARG A 66 -0.26 -5.83 -10.86
C ARG A 66 -1.29 -4.74 -11.15
N PHE A 67 -2.58 -5.08 -11.11
CA PHE A 67 -3.65 -4.14 -11.37
C PHE A 67 -3.67 -3.00 -10.34
N ILE A 68 -3.65 -3.33 -9.05
CA ILE A 68 -3.68 -2.34 -7.96
C ILE A 68 -2.44 -1.44 -8.03
N LEU A 69 -1.24 -2.00 -8.20
CA LEU A 69 0.00 -1.21 -8.24
C LEU A 69 0.13 -0.39 -9.52
N CYS A 70 -0.47 -0.83 -10.64
CA CYS A 70 -0.59 0.00 -11.84
C CYS A 70 -1.47 1.23 -11.58
N MET A 71 -2.60 1.04 -10.88
CA MET A 71 -3.44 2.18 -10.46
C MET A 71 -2.69 3.13 -9.54
N VAL A 72 -1.87 2.64 -8.61
CA VAL A 72 -0.98 3.46 -7.77
C VAL A 72 -0.03 4.29 -8.63
N THR A 73 0.65 3.69 -9.61
CA THR A 73 1.57 4.42 -10.50
C THR A 73 0.83 5.50 -11.29
N VAL A 74 -0.33 5.18 -11.88
CA VAL A 74 -1.13 6.15 -12.67
C VAL A 74 -1.63 7.29 -11.78
N ALA A 75 -2.18 6.99 -10.61
CA ALA A 75 -2.63 7.99 -9.65
C ALA A 75 -1.46 8.88 -9.17
N THR A 76 -0.29 8.30 -8.90
CA THR A 76 0.90 9.04 -8.50
C THR A 76 1.35 10.02 -9.58
N LEU A 77 1.34 9.59 -10.86
CA LEU A 77 1.66 10.48 -11.98
C LEU A 77 0.62 11.58 -12.15
N LEU A 78 -0.67 11.24 -12.04
CA LEU A 78 -1.75 12.23 -12.12
C LEU A 78 -1.59 13.31 -11.03
N GLY A 79 -1.42 12.90 -9.77
CA GLY A 79 -1.20 13.86 -8.68
C GLY A 79 0.05 14.70 -8.90
N PHE A 80 1.16 14.10 -9.35
CA PHE A 80 2.38 14.83 -9.67
C PHE A 80 2.17 15.89 -10.77
N PHE A 81 1.44 15.56 -11.84
CA PHE A 81 1.14 16.53 -12.89
C PHE A 81 0.20 17.64 -12.41
N LEU A 82 -0.76 17.37 -11.52
CA LEU A 82 -1.63 18.42 -10.97
C LEU A 82 -0.83 19.49 -10.23
N ILE A 83 0.13 19.10 -9.38
CA ILE A 83 0.95 20.07 -8.65
C ILE A 83 1.94 20.78 -9.58
N LEU A 84 2.49 20.11 -10.60
CA LEU A 84 3.31 20.77 -11.61
C LEU A 84 2.54 21.83 -12.41
N ILE A 85 1.29 21.55 -12.78
CA ILE A 85 0.42 22.51 -13.48
C ILE A 85 0.15 23.71 -12.56
N LYS A 86 -0.18 23.46 -11.29
CA LYS A 86 -0.41 24.52 -10.30
C LYS A 86 0.81 25.45 -10.13
N GLU A 87 1.99 24.88 -10.02
CA GLU A 87 3.24 25.62 -9.87
C GLU A 87 3.85 26.10 -11.19
N LYS A 88 3.17 25.91 -12.33
CA LYS A 88 3.64 26.28 -13.67
C LYS A 88 5.04 25.71 -13.98
N GLY A 89 5.33 24.50 -13.49
CA GLY A 89 6.62 23.83 -13.62
C GLY A 89 7.75 24.41 -12.77
N GLN A 90 7.48 25.38 -11.89
CA GLN A 90 8.49 25.92 -10.98
C GLN A 90 8.75 24.94 -9.83
N TRP A 91 10.02 24.80 -9.46
CA TRP A 91 10.41 24.03 -8.28
C TRP A 91 10.37 24.91 -7.03
N VAL A 92 10.07 24.29 -5.90
CA VAL A 92 10.03 24.95 -4.59
C VAL A 92 11.45 25.26 -4.08
N SER A 93 11.58 26.30 -3.26
CA SER A 93 12.84 26.67 -2.62
C SER A 93 12.67 26.84 -1.11
N VAL A 94 13.72 26.53 -0.36
CA VAL A 94 13.71 26.67 1.11
C VAL A 94 13.43 28.12 1.53
N ALA A 95 13.98 29.10 0.81
CA ALA A 95 13.85 30.52 1.14
C ALA A 95 12.44 31.08 0.92
N LYS A 96 11.73 30.62 -0.12
CA LYS A 96 10.39 31.11 -0.47
C LYS A 96 9.29 30.33 0.23
N ASP A 97 9.37 29.01 0.18
CA ASP A 97 8.25 28.13 0.50
C ASP A 97 8.39 27.54 1.91
N GLY A 98 9.63 27.24 2.32
CA GLY A 98 9.98 26.70 3.63
C GLY A 98 10.58 25.30 3.55
N GLY A 99 11.23 24.88 4.63
CA GLY A 99 11.97 23.61 4.67
C GLY A 99 11.09 22.37 4.49
N HIS A 100 9.88 22.36 5.08
CA HIS A 100 8.99 21.20 4.99
C HIS A 100 8.46 20.99 3.56
N ILE A 101 8.02 22.07 2.89
CA ILE A 101 7.56 22.02 1.49
C ILE A 101 8.69 21.55 0.57
N PHE A 102 9.92 22.05 0.77
CA PHE A 102 11.08 21.61 0.02
C PHE A 102 11.41 20.13 0.26
N ALA A 103 11.40 19.67 1.51
CA ALA A 103 11.63 18.26 1.82
C ALA A 103 10.52 17.36 1.23
N HIS A 104 9.26 17.78 1.32
CA HIS A 104 8.12 17.09 0.74
C HIS A 104 8.28 16.91 -0.78
N SER A 105 8.68 17.96 -1.50
CA SER A 105 8.85 17.89 -2.96
C SER A 105 10.00 16.97 -3.37
N VAL A 106 11.12 16.98 -2.64
CA VAL A 106 12.25 16.09 -2.90
C VAL A 106 11.89 14.63 -2.65
N LEU A 107 11.27 14.32 -1.49
CA LEU A 107 10.83 12.95 -1.21
C LEU A 107 9.74 12.48 -2.18
N GLY A 108 8.79 13.36 -2.51
CA GLY A 108 7.77 13.12 -3.52
C GLY A 108 8.36 12.78 -4.90
N ALA A 109 9.37 13.52 -5.35
CA ALA A 109 10.07 13.22 -6.60
C ALA A 109 10.77 11.86 -6.58
N ILE A 110 11.44 11.51 -5.47
CA ILE A 110 12.05 10.19 -5.30
C ILE A 110 10.99 9.09 -5.41
N ILE A 111 9.84 9.28 -4.75
CA ILE A 111 8.71 8.34 -4.79
C ILE A 111 8.16 8.18 -6.22
N VAL A 112 7.98 9.28 -6.96
CA VAL A 112 7.56 9.25 -8.38
C VAL A 112 8.55 8.47 -9.23
N CYS A 113 9.85 8.74 -9.08
CA CYS A 113 10.91 8.00 -9.78
C CYS A 113 10.87 6.51 -9.44
N CYS A 114 10.73 6.15 -8.16
CA CYS A 114 10.59 4.76 -7.75
C CYS A 114 9.34 4.11 -8.36
N ALA A 115 8.18 4.79 -8.36
CA ALA A 115 6.94 4.25 -8.93
C ALA A 115 7.04 4.01 -10.45
N LEU A 116 7.72 4.91 -11.17
CA LEU A 116 8.01 4.76 -12.60
C LEU A 116 8.97 3.61 -12.87
N LEU A 117 10.07 3.55 -12.14
CA LEU A 117 11.04 2.46 -12.25
C LEU A 117 10.40 1.11 -11.88
N GLN A 118 9.47 1.07 -10.92
CA GLN A 118 8.73 -0.15 -10.57
C GLN A 118 7.88 -0.65 -11.74
N ALA A 119 7.14 0.25 -12.38
CA ALA A 119 6.35 -0.07 -13.57
C ALA A 119 7.24 -0.52 -14.72
N TRP A 120 8.35 0.18 -14.96
CA TRP A 120 9.32 -0.17 -16.00
C TRP A 120 9.94 -1.55 -15.77
N LEU A 121 10.45 -1.83 -14.57
CA LEU A 121 10.95 -3.16 -14.20
C LEU A 121 9.88 -4.25 -14.38
N ALA A 122 8.64 -3.98 -13.97
CA ALA A 122 7.54 -4.94 -14.11
C ALA A 122 7.21 -5.27 -15.58
N LEU A 123 7.41 -4.34 -16.52
CA LEU A 123 7.25 -4.58 -17.96
C LEU A 123 8.38 -5.44 -18.52
N PHE A 124 9.63 -5.18 -18.12
CA PHE A 124 10.81 -5.95 -18.54
C PHE A 124 11.11 -7.14 -17.62
N ARG A 125 10.07 -7.67 -16.97
CA ARG A 125 10.18 -8.78 -16.02
C ARG A 125 10.91 -9.97 -16.68
N CYS A 126 11.99 -10.43 -16.05
CA CYS A 126 12.71 -11.62 -16.50
C CYS A 126 11.82 -12.87 -16.48
N ASN A 127 12.09 -13.81 -17.39
CA ASN A 127 11.47 -15.14 -17.39
C ASN A 127 11.74 -15.86 -16.04
N THR A 128 10.85 -16.77 -15.65
CA THR A 128 10.91 -17.48 -14.37
C THR A 128 12.19 -18.30 -14.19
N ASP A 129 12.76 -18.79 -15.30
CA ASP A 129 13.92 -19.69 -15.29
C ASP A 129 15.26 -18.96 -15.45
N SER A 130 15.25 -17.62 -15.49
CA SER A 130 16.46 -16.81 -15.65
C SER A 130 17.22 -16.67 -14.33
N SER A 131 18.55 -16.74 -14.36
CA SER A 131 19.42 -16.42 -13.22
C SER A 131 19.25 -14.97 -12.72
N PHE A 132 18.92 -14.03 -13.62
CA PHE A 132 18.65 -12.63 -13.28
C PHE A 132 17.33 -12.43 -12.51
N ARG A 133 16.48 -13.46 -12.42
CA ARG A 133 15.19 -13.39 -11.69
C ARG A 133 15.38 -13.04 -10.22
N GLN A 134 16.47 -13.49 -9.59
CA GLN A 134 16.78 -13.18 -8.19
C GLN A 134 17.08 -11.68 -8.01
N ILE A 135 17.92 -11.13 -8.88
CA ILE A 135 18.27 -9.70 -8.88
C ILE A 135 17.02 -8.84 -9.13
N PHE A 136 16.23 -9.21 -10.14
CA PHE A 136 14.94 -8.57 -10.41
C PHE A 136 14.04 -8.55 -9.17
N ASN A 137 13.84 -9.70 -8.52
CA ASN A 137 12.95 -9.80 -7.35
C ASN A 137 13.47 -8.96 -6.18
N TRP A 138 14.78 -8.90 -5.98
CA TRP A 138 15.38 -8.09 -4.93
C TRP A 138 15.21 -6.60 -5.22
N LEU A 139 15.57 -6.13 -6.42
CA LEU A 139 15.44 -4.73 -6.84
C LEU A 139 13.98 -4.27 -6.79
N HIS A 140 13.06 -5.03 -7.41
CA HIS A 140 11.63 -4.72 -7.43
C HIS A 140 11.05 -4.65 -6.02
N ARG A 141 11.45 -5.56 -5.12
CA ARG A 141 10.98 -5.53 -3.73
C ARG A 141 11.53 -4.35 -2.95
N SER A 142 12.84 -4.13 -3.01
CA SER A 142 13.53 -3.08 -2.26
C SER A 142 13.01 -1.70 -2.66
N MET A 143 12.84 -1.44 -3.95
CA MET A 143 12.30 -0.17 -4.45
C MET A 143 10.85 0.06 -4.04
N GLY A 144 10.02 -1.00 -4.02
CA GLY A 144 8.64 -0.90 -3.57
C GLY A 144 8.52 -0.54 -2.10
N TYR A 145 9.34 -1.18 -1.25
CA TYR A 145 9.40 -0.84 0.16
C TYR A 145 9.98 0.55 0.41
N LEU A 146 11.03 0.94 -0.31
CA LEU A 146 11.60 2.28 -0.20
C LEU A 146 10.54 3.36 -0.50
N ALA A 147 9.84 3.24 -1.63
CA ALA A 147 8.80 4.20 -2.00
C ALA A 147 7.67 4.27 -0.96
N PHE A 148 7.22 3.11 -0.48
CA PHE A 148 6.17 3.05 0.54
C PHE A 148 6.60 3.67 1.87
N PHE A 149 7.80 3.33 2.36
CA PHE A 149 8.32 3.90 3.62
C PHE A 149 8.57 5.41 3.52
N LEU A 150 9.02 5.91 2.37
CA LEU A 150 9.18 7.35 2.14
C LEU A 150 7.84 8.09 2.02
N SER A 151 6.77 7.43 1.58
CA SER A 151 5.46 8.08 1.45
C SER A 151 4.92 8.60 2.78
N ILE A 152 5.20 7.89 3.88
CA ILE A 152 4.74 8.26 5.23
C ILE A 152 5.28 9.62 5.67
N PRO A 153 6.62 9.83 5.81
CA PRO A 153 7.16 11.14 6.17
C PRO A 153 6.84 12.21 5.13
N THR A 154 6.72 11.85 3.85
CA THR A 154 6.32 12.80 2.80
C THR A 154 4.94 13.40 3.07
N ILE A 155 3.95 12.58 3.46
CA ILE A 155 2.61 13.07 3.81
C ILE A 155 2.65 13.85 5.13
N PHE A 156 3.42 13.41 6.13
CA PHE A 156 3.55 14.16 7.39
C PHE A 156 4.08 15.58 7.17
N LEU A 157 5.09 15.75 6.31
CA LEU A 157 5.70 17.06 6.04
C LEU A 157 4.70 18.09 5.50
N ILE A 158 3.73 17.69 4.68
CA ILE A 158 2.73 18.62 4.14
C ILE A 158 1.56 18.82 5.10
N VAL A 159 1.20 17.78 5.86
CA VAL A 159 0.14 17.85 6.87
C VAL A 159 0.50 18.78 8.02
N THR A 160 1.78 18.87 8.38
CA THR A 160 2.27 19.78 9.42
C THR A 160 2.52 21.21 8.93
N GLU A 161 2.36 21.47 7.62
CA GLU A 161 2.61 22.79 7.03
C GLU A 161 1.35 23.67 7.07
N SER A 162 1.29 24.59 8.03
CA SER A 162 0.12 25.47 8.25
C SER A 162 -0.15 26.44 7.11
N LYS A 163 0.87 26.75 6.29
CA LYS A 163 0.69 27.55 5.07
C LYS A 163 -0.16 26.83 4.01
N VAL A 164 -0.21 25.50 4.06
CA VAL A 164 -0.90 24.66 3.06
C VAL A 164 -2.20 24.09 3.64
N LEU A 165 -2.16 23.65 4.89
CA LEU A 165 -3.30 23.07 5.61
C LEU A 165 -3.47 23.81 6.95
N PRO A 166 -4.10 25.00 6.96
CA PRO A 166 -4.23 25.82 8.17
C PRO A 166 -5.26 25.29 9.18
N MET A 167 -6.21 24.46 8.74
CA MET A 167 -7.34 24.02 9.56
C MET A 167 -7.20 22.56 9.98
N GLN A 168 -7.59 22.26 11.22
CA GLN A 168 -7.69 20.88 11.75
C GLN A 168 -6.40 20.05 11.63
N GLN A 169 -5.23 20.70 11.76
CA GLN A 169 -3.92 20.05 11.67
C GLN A 169 -3.78 18.89 12.67
N ASP A 170 -4.21 19.09 13.92
CA ASP A 170 -4.19 18.04 14.94
C ASP A 170 -4.99 16.80 14.50
N GLY A 171 -6.13 17.01 13.82
CA GLY A 171 -6.95 15.93 13.27
C GLY A 171 -6.26 15.19 12.14
N LEU A 172 -5.64 15.92 11.20
CA LEU A 172 -4.87 15.33 10.10
C LEU A 172 -3.67 14.51 10.63
N ILE A 173 -2.91 15.07 11.56
CA ILE A 173 -1.77 14.42 12.21
C ILE A 173 -2.22 13.19 12.99
N ALA A 174 -3.32 13.28 13.74
CA ALA A 174 -3.86 12.15 14.50
C ALA A 174 -4.28 11.00 13.58
N ILE A 175 -5.02 11.28 12.51
CA ILE A 175 -5.45 10.27 11.54
C ILE A 175 -4.23 9.60 10.87
N LEU A 176 -3.26 10.40 10.43
CA LEU A 176 -2.06 9.87 9.78
C LEU A 176 -1.19 9.04 10.75
N SER A 177 -1.12 9.45 12.02
CA SER A 177 -0.43 8.71 13.08
C SER A 177 -1.12 7.39 13.39
N LEU A 178 -2.45 7.38 13.48
CA LEU A 178 -3.26 6.17 13.66
C LEU A 178 -3.08 5.20 12.48
N TRP A 179 -3.11 5.72 11.25
CA TRP A 179 -2.89 4.90 10.06
C TRP A 179 -1.47 4.32 10.04
N SER A 180 -0.46 5.13 10.36
CA SER A 180 0.95 4.68 10.40
C SER A 180 1.17 3.60 11.46
N ALA A 181 0.59 3.79 12.66
CA ALA A 181 0.62 2.79 13.72
C ALA A 181 -0.10 1.49 13.29
N TRP A 182 -1.26 1.60 12.64
CA TRP A 182 -1.99 0.45 12.10
C TRP A 182 -1.16 -0.34 11.08
N ILE A 183 -0.45 0.33 10.17
CA ILE A 183 0.43 -0.32 9.20
C ILE A 183 1.51 -1.16 9.90
N VAL A 184 2.14 -0.62 10.94
CA VAL A 184 3.15 -1.36 11.71
C VAL A 184 2.51 -2.57 12.39
N ILE A 185 1.38 -2.39 13.07
CA ILE A 185 0.66 -3.46 13.77
C ILE A 185 0.26 -4.56 12.80
N VAL A 186 -0.38 -4.21 11.68
CA VAL A 186 -0.89 -5.22 10.73
C VAL A 186 0.25 -5.99 10.08
N VAL A 187 1.37 -5.34 9.76
CA VAL A 187 2.57 -6.03 9.24
C VAL A 187 3.13 -7.00 10.28
N ILE A 188 3.22 -6.60 11.55
CA ILE A 188 3.67 -7.50 12.63
C ILE A 188 2.73 -8.70 12.76
N LEU A 189 1.41 -8.47 12.79
CA LEU A 189 0.41 -9.55 12.87
C LEU A 189 0.54 -10.53 11.70
N PHE A 190 0.67 -10.01 10.48
CA PHE A 190 0.88 -10.85 9.31
C PHE A 190 2.20 -11.64 9.39
N GLU A 191 3.30 -11.04 9.84
CA GLU A 191 4.57 -11.76 10.01
C GLU A 191 4.48 -12.85 11.08
N ILE A 192 3.73 -12.64 12.17
CA ILE A 192 3.47 -13.68 13.17
C ILE A 192 2.70 -14.85 12.55
N VAL A 193 1.64 -14.57 11.80
CA VAL A 193 0.82 -15.60 11.13
C VAL A 193 1.64 -16.35 10.09
N GLU A 194 2.44 -15.63 9.31
CA GLU A 194 3.32 -16.21 8.28
C GLU A 194 4.46 -17.03 8.91
N TYR A 195 5.01 -16.60 10.04
CA TYR A 195 5.98 -17.39 10.80
C TYR A 195 5.38 -18.71 11.29
N ARG A 196 4.15 -18.68 11.83
CA ARG A 196 3.42 -19.89 12.23
C ARG A 196 3.15 -20.82 11.05
N ASP A 197 2.77 -20.26 9.90
CA ASP A 197 2.54 -21.03 8.66
C ASP A 197 3.82 -21.75 8.18
N ARG A 198 4.97 -21.04 8.22
CA ARG A 198 6.28 -21.62 7.91
C ARG A 198 6.68 -22.73 8.89
N LEU A 199 6.42 -22.55 10.19
CA LEU A 199 6.67 -23.59 11.20
C LEU A 199 5.80 -24.83 10.98
N ASN A 200 4.51 -24.65 10.75
CA ASN A 200 3.58 -25.76 10.46
C ASN A 200 4.00 -26.52 9.19
N SER A 201 4.44 -25.80 8.16
CA SER A 201 4.95 -26.42 6.92
C SER A 201 6.19 -27.27 7.16
N LYS A 202 7.16 -26.77 7.94
CA LYS A 202 8.37 -27.55 8.31
C LYS A 202 7.99 -28.78 9.12
N MET A 203 7.16 -28.64 10.15
CA MET A 203 6.70 -29.75 10.98
C MET A 203 5.94 -30.81 10.16
N GLY A 204 5.14 -30.39 9.18
CA GLY A 204 4.47 -31.31 8.24
C GLY A 204 5.46 -32.17 7.46
N ILE A 205 6.54 -31.57 6.93
CA ILE A 205 7.59 -32.31 6.19
C ILE A 205 8.28 -33.33 7.09
N TYR A 206 8.68 -32.94 8.32
CA TYR A 206 9.29 -33.87 9.27
C TYR A 206 8.37 -35.03 9.64
N ARG A 207 7.06 -34.77 9.79
CA ARG A 207 6.07 -35.80 10.10
C ARG A 207 5.85 -36.76 8.93
N VAL A 208 5.82 -36.27 7.69
CA VAL A 208 5.74 -37.12 6.50
C VAL A 208 6.97 -38.03 6.41
N ALA A 209 8.17 -37.46 6.55
CA ALA A 209 9.41 -38.24 6.53
C ALA A 209 9.46 -39.28 7.66
N GLN A 210 8.98 -38.94 8.87
CA GLN A 210 8.88 -39.88 9.99
C GLN A 210 7.88 -41.01 9.72
N ASN A 211 6.73 -40.71 9.12
CA ASN A 211 5.70 -41.69 8.78
C ASN A 211 6.10 -42.60 7.61
N GLU A 212 7.02 -42.19 6.74
CA GLU A 212 7.59 -43.07 5.71
C GLU A 212 8.61 -44.06 6.32
N LEU A 213 9.27 -43.67 7.41
CA LEU A 213 10.24 -44.51 8.13
C LEU A 213 9.57 -45.47 9.13
N MET A 214 8.50 -45.05 9.79
CA MET A 214 7.66 -45.91 10.62
C MET A 214 6.55 -46.47 9.75
N ASP A 215 6.57 -47.77 9.44
CA ASP A 215 5.52 -48.49 8.70
C ASP A 215 4.15 -48.40 9.40
N GLN A 216 3.48 -47.25 9.27
CA GLN A 216 2.31 -46.88 10.04
C GLN A 216 1.03 -47.12 9.26
N THR A 217 0.08 -47.75 9.95
CA THR A 217 -1.27 -48.05 9.46
C THR A 217 -2.01 -46.80 8.97
N THR A 218 -2.72 -46.95 7.85
CA THR A 218 -3.43 -45.91 7.07
C THR A 218 -4.34 -44.97 7.88
N SER A 219 -4.84 -45.40 9.05
CA SER A 219 -5.75 -44.62 9.90
C SER A 219 -5.07 -43.45 10.61
N LEU A 220 -3.83 -43.62 11.10
CA LEU A 220 -3.05 -42.55 11.73
C LEU A 220 -2.68 -41.48 10.71
N ARG A 221 -2.21 -41.91 9.54
CA ARG A 221 -1.90 -41.03 8.41
C ARG A 221 -3.11 -40.17 8.02
N ARG A 222 -4.29 -40.77 7.88
CA ARG A 222 -5.53 -40.05 7.54
C ARG A 222 -5.92 -39.00 8.60
N LYS A 223 -5.79 -39.33 9.88
CA LYS A 223 -6.10 -38.39 10.98
C LYS A 223 -5.12 -37.21 11.01
N MET A 224 -3.85 -37.46 10.71
CA MET A 224 -2.81 -36.43 10.63
C MET A 224 -3.01 -35.49 9.45
N ASP A 225 -3.22 -36.02 8.24
CA ASP A 225 -3.47 -35.23 7.03
C ASP A 225 -4.69 -34.31 7.19
N HIS A 226 -5.74 -34.80 7.85
CA HIS A 226 -6.92 -34.00 8.18
C HIS A 226 -6.59 -32.83 9.12
N ASN A 227 -5.79 -33.08 10.17
CA ASN A 227 -5.44 -32.05 11.15
C ASN A 227 -4.55 -30.95 10.53
N ASP A 228 -3.60 -31.34 9.68
CA ASP A 228 -2.70 -30.40 9.00
C ASP A 228 -3.48 -29.56 7.98
N GLY A 229 -4.40 -30.17 7.23
CA GLY A 229 -5.34 -29.46 6.37
C GLY A 229 -6.23 -28.47 7.11
N ALA A 230 -6.72 -28.83 8.30
CA ALA A 230 -7.53 -27.95 9.14
C ALA A 230 -6.72 -26.74 9.67
N ASN A 231 -5.48 -26.95 10.09
CA ASN A 231 -4.58 -25.89 10.55
C ASN A 231 -4.19 -24.91 9.42
N ILE A 232 -3.88 -25.42 8.22
CA ILE A 232 -3.59 -24.57 7.06
C ILE A 232 -4.83 -23.73 6.70
N ARG A 233 -6.02 -24.34 6.75
CA ARG A 233 -7.27 -23.62 6.48
C ARG A 233 -7.51 -22.50 7.50
N SER A 234 -7.33 -22.76 8.79
CA SER A 234 -7.55 -21.74 9.82
C SER A 234 -6.58 -20.56 9.69
N LEU A 235 -5.31 -20.81 9.38
CA LEU A 235 -4.34 -19.74 9.14
C LEU A 235 -4.70 -18.87 7.93
N ASN A 236 -5.17 -19.48 6.84
CA ASN A 236 -5.60 -18.74 5.66
C ASN A 236 -6.86 -17.89 5.93
N GLU A 237 -7.78 -18.38 6.77
CA GLU A 237 -8.95 -17.61 7.23
C GLU A 237 -8.51 -16.41 8.07
N VAL A 238 -7.51 -16.57 8.96
CA VAL A 238 -6.92 -15.45 9.72
C VAL A 238 -6.23 -14.43 8.78
N LYS A 239 -5.43 -14.87 7.79
CA LYS A 239 -4.80 -13.97 6.81
C LYS A 239 -5.86 -13.18 6.03
N LEU A 240 -6.96 -13.84 5.62
CA LEU A 240 -8.07 -13.18 4.93
C LEU A 240 -8.75 -12.15 5.83
N PHE A 241 -9.04 -12.51 7.08
CA PHE A 241 -9.63 -11.60 8.06
C PHE A 241 -8.77 -10.36 8.28
N LEU A 242 -7.46 -10.53 8.53
CA LEU A 242 -6.52 -9.42 8.70
C LEU A 242 -6.46 -8.52 7.45
N PHE A 243 -6.53 -9.11 6.25
CA PHE A 243 -6.52 -8.37 5.00
C PHE A 243 -7.80 -7.53 4.82
N LEU A 244 -8.97 -8.11 5.08
CA LEU A 244 -10.24 -7.39 5.02
C LEU A 244 -10.31 -6.29 6.09
N LEU A 245 -9.82 -6.59 7.29
CA LEU A 245 -9.70 -5.60 8.37
C LEU A 245 -8.78 -4.45 7.96
N HIS A 246 -7.65 -4.74 7.30
CA HIS A 246 -6.77 -3.69 6.77
C HIS A 246 -7.51 -2.78 5.78
N ILE A 247 -8.25 -3.34 4.82
CA ILE A 247 -9.00 -2.55 3.84
C ILE A 247 -10.03 -1.66 4.55
N ILE A 248 -10.78 -2.19 5.52
CA ILE A 248 -11.79 -1.43 6.28
C ILE A 248 -11.13 -0.27 7.01
N VAL A 249 -10.03 -0.52 7.75
CA VAL A 249 -9.31 0.52 8.50
C VAL A 249 -8.65 1.54 7.56
N ALA A 250 -8.09 1.10 6.44
CA ALA A 250 -7.48 1.98 5.46
C ALA A 250 -8.55 2.93 4.87
N ILE A 251 -9.73 2.42 4.51
CA ILE A 251 -10.85 3.23 4.02
C ILE A 251 -11.35 4.18 5.12
N SER A 252 -11.56 3.69 6.34
CA SER A 252 -12.13 4.48 7.43
C SER A 252 -11.23 5.62 7.90
N LEU A 253 -9.91 5.51 7.72
CA LEU A 253 -8.96 6.58 8.00
C LEU A 253 -8.70 7.49 6.78
N THR A 254 -8.73 6.93 5.57
CA THR A 254 -8.51 7.70 4.33
C THR A 254 -9.67 8.67 4.05
N ILE A 255 -10.94 8.23 4.22
CA ILE A 255 -12.10 9.08 3.91
C ILE A 255 -12.11 10.36 4.77
N PRO A 256 -12.00 10.30 6.11
CA PRO A 256 -11.95 11.51 6.93
C PRO A 256 -10.76 12.40 6.60
N LEU A 257 -9.58 11.83 6.32
CA LEU A 257 -8.42 12.62 5.93
C LEU A 257 -8.69 13.44 4.65
N VAL A 258 -9.29 12.81 3.63
CA VAL A 258 -9.70 13.48 2.40
C VAL A 258 -10.76 14.55 2.68
N VAL A 259 -11.76 14.25 3.50
CA VAL A 259 -12.80 15.23 3.86
C VAL A 259 -12.18 16.45 4.55
N ILE A 260 -11.21 16.27 5.44
CA ILE A 260 -10.54 17.38 6.12
C ILE A 260 -9.67 18.18 5.15
N ILE A 261 -9.00 17.54 4.17
CA ILE A 261 -8.25 18.23 3.11
C ILE A 261 -9.16 19.17 2.30
N TRP A 262 -10.41 18.79 2.05
CA TRP A 262 -11.37 19.64 1.32
C TRP A 262 -12.11 20.65 2.19
N ARG A 263 -11.91 20.61 3.52
CA ARG A 263 -12.46 21.57 4.49
C ARG A 263 -11.46 22.66 4.89
N GLN A 264 -10.40 22.84 4.10
CA GLN A 264 -9.35 23.83 4.35
C GLN A 264 -9.72 25.25 3.87
N ASN A 265 -10.94 25.41 3.34
CA ASN A 265 -11.49 26.70 2.90
C ASN A 265 -11.98 27.56 4.07
#